data_AF-S0E9H5-F1
#
_entry.id   AF-S0E9H5-F1
#
_cell.length_a   1.000
_cell.length_b   1.000
_cell.length_c   1.000
_cell.angle_alpha   90.00
_cell.angle_beta   90.00
_cell.angle_gamma   90.00
#
_symmetry.space_group_name_H-M   'P 1'
#
loop_
_entity.id
_entity.type
_entity.pdbx_description
1 polymer ?
#
loop_
_entity_poly.entity_id
_entity_poly.type
_entity_poly.pdbx_seq_one_letter_code
_entity_poly.pdbx_strand_id
1 'polypeptide(L)'
;MTLAFLLTTNLENNCFLSALRDEKFRADSLRHRGHALAQLQKSMKQSELSTEVCLAVTMVLCSMESISEATDACLADRGFSRGGRSEASCSGYFEGRWLLRNFAYHDIMMSVSMDCRPLIRGLYWASEDDTLADPYFGFASRILYLISETSILNADFAEAKLGSQTRGHSFAKRSHKIESELQSWVCPAGHDGSPLALLGEAYRNAALIHLYRTLSRYIESYSSILKANLKACVESICKLSRQVSEGCLVECTLLFPLFMAGGEAHETSEIVIIREKLGEMIKWRKFRNVEVCLDVLDEVWQRRMDGSRRED
;
A
#
# COMPACT_ATOMS: atom_id res chain seq x y z
N MET A 1 9.85 -11.15 7.10
CA MET A 1 8.91 -10.61 6.09
C MET A 1 8.20 -9.33 6.56
N THR A 2 7.94 -9.20 7.87
CA THR A 2 6.94 -8.27 8.45
C THR A 2 7.45 -6.86 8.78
N LEU A 3 8.69 -6.70 9.23
CA LEU A 3 9.23 -5.40 9.66
C LEU A 3 9.79 -4.56 8.50
N ALA A 4 10.27 -5.23 7.45
CA ALA A 4 10.81 -4.61 6.25
C ALA A 4 9.73 -3.92 5.41
N PHE A 5 8.55 -4.52 5.25
CA PHE A 5 7.43 -3.92 4.51
C PHE A 5 6.82 -2.70 5.23
N LEU A 6 6.85 -2.71 6.58
CA LEU A 6 6.36 -1.64 7.45
C LEU A 6 7.19 -0.34 7.38
N LEU A 7 8.51 -0.49 7.30
CA LEU A 7 9.43 0.64 7.13
C LEU A 7 9.39 1.17 5.69
N THR A 8 9.03 0.34 4.72
CA THR A 8 9.10 0.71 3.30
C THR A 8 7.83 1.36 2.77
N THR A 9 6.66 0.94 3.25
CA THR A 9 5.38 1.56 2.86
C THR A 9 5.14 2.92 3.49
N ASN A 10 5.85 3.31 4.55
CA ASN A 10 5.69 4.61 5.23
C ASN A 10 6.10 5.83 4.38
N LEU A 11 6.77 5.64 3.23
CA LEU A 11 7.81 6.60 2.87
C LEU A 11 7.73 7.30 1.50
N GLU A 12 7.16 6.79 0.40
CA GLU A 12 7.60 7.32 -0.92
C GLU A 12 6.53 7.58 -2.01
N ASN A 13 5.25 7.82 -1.66
CA ASN A 13 4.18 8.05 -2.67
C ASN A 13 3.79 9.51 -2.94
N ASN A 14 4.57 10.51 -2.53
CA ASN A 14 4.21 11.90 -2.83
C ASN A 14 4.78 12.35 -4.19
N CYS A 15 3.90 12.73 -5.13
CA CYS A 15 4.24 13.50 -6.34
C CYS A 15 5.09 14.75 -6.05
N PHE A 16 5.03 15.28 -4.81
CA PHE A 16 5.86 16.37 -4.31
C PHE A 16 7.37 16.04 -4.28
N LEU A 17 7.75 14.75 -4.13
CA LEU A 17 9.14 14.29 -4.19
C LEU A 17 9.75 14.43 -5.59
N SER A 18 8.92 14.39 -6.65
CA SER A 18 9.39 14.59 -8.02
C SER A 18 9.88 16.04 -8.25
N ALA A 19 9.35 17.02 -7.51
CA ALA A 19 9.81 18.41 -7.57
C ALA A 19 11.07 18.66 -6.70
N LEU A 20 11.30 17.86 -5.66
CA LEU A 20 12.49 17.95 -4.79
C LEU A 20 13.79 17.48 -5.45
N ARG A 21 13.70 16.65 -6.50
CA ARG A 21 14.85 15.95 -7.09
C ARG A 21 15.24 16.42 -8.50
N ASP A 22 14.54 17.41 -9.06
CA ASP A 22 15.12 18.24 -10.12
C ASP A 22 16.04 19.28 -9.45
N GLU A 23 17.35 19.26 -9.75
CA GLU A 23 18.33 20.17 -9.14
C GLU A 23 17.90 21.64 -9.25
N LYS A 24 17.13 21.98 -10.29
CA LYS A 24 16.60 23.33 -10.53
C LYS A 24 15.64 23.80 -9.45
N PHE A 25 14.88 22.89 -8.83
CA PHE A 25 13.84 23.20 -7.84
C PHE A 25 14.20 22.76 -6.42
N ARG A 26 15.35 22.09 -6.24
CA ARG A 26 15.83 21.63 -4.93
C ARG A 26 15.95 22.77 -3.91
N ALA A 27 16.55 23.89 -4.31
CA ALA A 27 16.72 25.05 -3.45
C ALA A 27 15.38 25.69 -3.06
N ASP A 28 14.46 25.83 -4.01
CA ASP A 28 13.13 26.38 -3.76
C ASP A 28 12.31 25.46 -2.87
N SER A 29 12.38 24.14 -3.07
CA SER A 29 11.64 23.19 -2.27
C SER A 29 12.17 23.08 -0.83
N LEU A 30 13.49 23.13 -0.62
CA LEU A 30 14.09 23.27 0.72
C LEU A 30 13.67 24.59 1.39
N ARG A 31 13.59 25.68 0.63
CA ARG A 31 13.11 26.98 1.13
C ARG A 31 11.63 26.92 1.51
N HIS A 32 10.78 26.30 0.69
CA HIS A 32 9.36 26.10 1.00
C HIS A 32 9.17 25.19 2.22
N ARG A 33 9.97 24.13 2.37
CA ARG A 33 10.01 23.30 3.59
C ARG A 33 10.38 24.12 4.82
N GLY A 34 11.43 24.94 4.73
CA GLY A 34 11.84 25.84 5.82
C GLY A 34 10.75 26.85 6.20
N HIS A 35 10.06 27.42 5.21
CA HIS A 35 8.92 28.32 5.44
C HIS A 35 7.73 27.60 6.07
N ALA A 36 7.37 26.41 5.59
CA ALA A 36 6.26 25.62 6.13
C ALA A 36 6.53 25.22 7.60
N LEU A 37 7.77 24.82 7.92
CA LEU A 37 8.21 24.53 9.29
C LEU A 37 8.16 25.76 10.19
N ALA A 38 8.67 26.91 9.72
CA ALA A 38 8.66 28.15 10.48
C ALA A 38 7.23 28.66 10.73
N GLN A 39 6.35 28.55 9.72
CA GLN A 39 4.93 28.90 9.85
C GLN A 39 4.20 27.94 10.79
N LEU A 40 4.42 26.63 10.66
CA LEU A 40 3.85 25.64 11.59
C LEU A 40 4.27 25.94 13.02
N GLN A 41 5.57 26.16 13.26
CA GLN A 41 6.08 26.44 14.60
C GLN A 41 5.47 27.74 15.17
N LYS A 42 5.29 28.75 14.32
CA LYS A 42 4.64 30.01 14.71
C LYS A 42 3.16 29.78 15.07
N SER A 43 2.40 29.09 14.22
CA SER A 43 0.98 28.84 14.42
C SER A 43 0.69 27.85 15.57
N MET A 44 1.60 26.90 15.84
CA MET A 44 1.56 26.05 17.04
C MET A 44 1.77 26.85 18.33
N LYS A 45 2.73 27.79 18.33
CA LYS A 45 2.97 28.69 19.49
C LYS A 45 1.80 29.63 19.74
N GLN A 46 1.05 29.97 18.70
CA GLN A 46 -0.11 30.86 18.78
C GLN A 46 -1.44 30.10 19.02
N SER A 47 -1.41 28.76 19.12
CA SER A 47 -2.59 27.90 19.25
C SER A 47 -3.67 28.13 18.18
N GLU A 48 -3.26 28.61 17.00
CA GLU A 48 -4.16 28.91 15.88
C GLU A 48 -4.55 27.66 15.08
N LEU A 49 -3.79 26.58 15.21
CA LEU A 49 -4.01 25.33 14.51
C LEU A 49 -4.77 24.34 15.38
N SER A 50 -5.73 23.63 14.79
CA SER A 50 -6.35 22.49 15.44
C SER A 50 -5.30 21.38 15.66
N THR A 51 -5.52 20.56 16.67
CA THR A 51 -4.64 19.43 17.02
C THR A 51 -4.44 18.50 15.83
N GLU A 52 -5.49 18.33 15.02
CA GLU A 52 -5.50 17.49 13.83
C GLU A 52 -4.61 18.06 12.73
N VAL A 53 -4.59 19.38 12.52
CA VAL A 53 -3.69 20.03 11.56
C VAL A 53 -2.25 20.01 12.05
N CYS A 54 -2.01 20.12 13.36
CA CYS A 54 -0.67 19.94 13.92
C CYS A 54 -0.16 18.51 13.70
N LEU A 55 -1.01 17.51 13.94
CA LEU A 55 -0.68 16.11 13.71
C LEU A 55 -0.46 15.82 12.22
N ALA A 56 -1.27 16.44 11.36
CA ALA A 56 -1.13 16.39 9.92
C ALA A 56 0.25 16.80 9.44
N VAL A 57 0.63 18.00 9.81
CA VAL A 57 1.87 18.60 9.36
C VAL A 57 3.05 17.87 10.02
N THR A 58 2.90 17.43 11.26
CA THR A 58 3.92 16.59 11.92
C THR A 58 4.11 15.26 11.19
N MET A 59 3.04 14.55 10.81
CA MET A 59 3.17 13.33 10.01
C MET A 59 3.80 13.60 8.65
N VAL A 60 3.38 14.66 7.95
CA VAL A 60 3.99 15.09 6.67
C VAL A 60 5.48 15.36 6.86
N LEU A 61 5.88 16.06 7.91
CA LEU A 61 7.27 16.41 8.19
C LEU A 61 8.11 15.20 8.63
N CYS A 62 7.57 14.31 9.46
CA CYS A 62 8.21 13.05 9.84
C CYS A 62 8.40 12.13 8.63
N SER A 63 7.40 12.04 7.75
CA SER A 63 7.54 11.38 6.46
C SER A 63 8.60 12.08 5.60
N MET A 64 8.70 13.41 5.60
CA MET A 64 9.74 14.14 4.84
C MET A 64 11.17 14.03 5.43
N GLU A 65 11.32 13.80 6.74
CA GLU A 65 12.63 13.62 7.39
C GLU A 65 13.18 12.21 7.18
N SER A 66 12.33 11.20 7.19
CA SER A 66 12.74 9.81 7.00
C SER A 66 13.14 9.47 5.54
N ILE A 67 12.90 10.37 4.58
CA ILE A 67 13.28 10.25 3.14
C ILE A 67 14.55 11.04 2.79
N SER A 68 14.96 12.00 3.63
CA SER A 68 16.14 12.84 3.37
C SER A 68 17.35 12.26 4.10
N GLU A 69 18.54 12.25 3.49
CA GLU A 69 19.81 11.76 4.08
C GLU A 69 20.32 12.60 5.28
N ALA A 70 19.44 13.23 6.05
CA ALA A 70 19.78 14.06 7.19
C ALA A 70 19.48 13.32 8.50
N THR A 71 20.50 12.58 8.94
CA THR A 71 21.02 12.50 10.32
C THR A 71 20.08 12.14 11.48
N ASP A 72 20.56 11.16 12.26
CA ASP A 72 20.12 10.78 13.60
C ASP A 72 19.77 11.98 14.50
N ALA A 73 18.49 12.16 14.84
CA ALA A 73 17.94 12.74 16.08
C ALA A 73 16.65 13.55 15.85
N CYS A 74 15.49 12.89 15.96
CA CYS A 74 14.16 13.46 16.30
C CYS A 74 13.14 12.32 16.10
N LEU A 75 12.29 11.84 17.00
CA LEU A 75 11.76 12.29 18.27
C LEU A 75 11.36 11.02 19.04
N ALA A 76 11.97 10.79 20.20
CA ALA A 76 11.40 9.96 21.24
C ALA A 76 10.79 10.91 22.27
N ASP A 77 9.57 11.43 22.03
CA ASP A 77 8.71 11.90 23.12
C ASP A 77 7.27 12.20 22.64
N ARG A 78 6.29 11.75 23.45
CA ARG A 78 4.85 12.14 23.50
C ARG A 78 3.94 11.62 22.37
N GLY A 79 2.81 10.94 22.61
CA GLY A 79 2.01 10.77 23.83
C GLY A 79 0.57 10.52 23.39
N PHE A 80 0.23 9.27 23.08
CA PHE A 80 -1.13 8.87 22.69
C PHE A 80 -2.04 8.89 23.92
N SER A 81 -2.92 9.89 24.01
CA SER A 81 -4.02 9.90 24.99
C SER A 81 -5.33 9.69 24.26
N ARG A 82 -6.01 8.59 24.64
CA ARG A 82 -7.41 8.27 24.33
C ARG A 82 -8.30 9.49 24.58
N GLY A 83 -8.96 9.96 23.54
CA GLY A 83 -10.01 10.97 23.64
C GLY A 83 -10.95 10.85 22.46
N GLY A 84 -12.08 10.16 22.64
CA GLY A 84 -13.15 10.15 21.65
C GLY A 84 -13.80 11.52 21.57
N ARG A 85 -13.84 12.11 20.37
CA ARG A 85 -14.90 13.02 19.90
C ARG A 85 -14.73 13.38 18.42
N SER A 86 -15.83 13.20 17.69
CA SER A 86 -16.20 13.75 16.38
C SER A 86 -15.42 13.30 15.14
N GLU A 87 -15.89 12.20 14.54
CA GLU A 87 -15.54 11.71 13.19
C GLU A 87 -15.91 12.70 12.05
N ALA A 88 -16.55 13.84 12.35
CA ALA A 88 -17.13 14.73 11.34
C ALA A 88 -16.34 16.02 11.04
N SER A 89 -15.21 16.30 11.70
CA SER A 89 -14.54 17.62 11.59
C SER A 89 -13.44 17.70 10.53
N CYS A 90 -12.80 16.59 10.15
CA CYS A 90 -11.63 16.59 9.26
C CYS A 90 -11.95 16.33 7.78
N SER A 91 -13.11 15.77 7.43
CA SER A 91 -13.43 15.42 6.04
C SER A 91 -13.80 16.64 5.17
N GLY A 92 -14.19 17.76 5.79
CA GLY A 92 -14.61 18.97 5.08
C GLY A 92 -13.47 19.66 4.32
N TYR A 93 -12.23 19.59 4.83
CA TYR A 93 -11.07 20.27 4.27
C TYR A 93 -10.20 19.33 3.42
N PHE A 94 -9.56 19.87 2.39
CA PHE A 94 -8.73 19.10 1.46
C PHE A 94 -7.57 18.38 2.18
N GLU A 95 -6.90 19.09 3.09
CA GLU A 95 -5.79 18.59 3.90
C GLU A 95 -6.25 17.46 4.82
N GLY A 96 -7.42 17.60 5.45
CA GLY A 96 -7.98 16.57 6.32
C GLY A 96 -8.38 15.30 5.56
N ARG A 97 -8.94 15.42 4.33
CA ARG A 97 -9.17 14.27 3.46
C ARG A 97 -7.88 13.58 3.06
N TRP A 98 -6.87 14.35 2.69
CA TRP A 98 -5.56 13.80 2.33
C TRP A 98 -4.94 13.01 3.49
N LEU A 99 -5.03 13.50 4.72
CA LEU A 99 -4.52 12.80 5.91
C LEU A 99 -5.26 11.51 6.19
N LEU A 100 -6.58 11.52 6.10
CA LEU A 100 -7.39 10.33 6.32
C LEU A 100 -7.03 9.25 5.29
N ARG A 101 -6.80 9.64 4.03
CA ARG A 101 -6.37 8.71 2.97
C ARG A 101 -4.93 8.23 3.15
N ASN A 102 -4.01 9.10 3.57
CA ASN A 102 -2.65 8.71 3.93
C ASN A 102 -2.64 7.69 5.07
N PHE A 103 -3.34 8.00 6.18
CA PHE A 103 -3.45 7.10 7.32
C PHE A 103 -4.10 5.76 6.91
N ALA A 104 -5.20 5.81 6.16
CA ALA A 104 -5.86 4.61 5.67
C ALA A 104 -4.95 3.75 4.80
N TYR A 105 -4.20 4.36 3.87
CA TYR A 105 -3.25 3.62 3.05
C TYR A 105 -2.25 2.84 3.90
N HIS A 106 -1.60 3.51 4.86
CA HIS A 106 -0.59 2.87 5.71
C HIS A 106 -1.19 1.84 6.68
N ASP A 107 -2.37 2.10 7.25
CA ASP A 107 -3.07 1.15 8.12
C ASP A 107 -3.43 -0.14 7.34
N ILE A 108 -3.91 0.01 6.11
CA ILE A 108 -4.26 -1.12 5.25
C ILE A 108 -3.01 -1.89 4.83
N MET A 109 -1.97 -1.20 4.37
CA MET A 109 -0.71 -1.85 3.99
C MET A 109 -0.04 -2.56 5.18
N MET A 110 -0.12 -1.97 6.37
CA MET A 110 0.34 -2.61 7.60
C MET A 110 -0.46 -3.88 7.90
N SER A 111 -1.78 -3.85 7.75
CA SER A 111 -2.64 -5.02 7.98
C SER A 111 -2.25 -6.22 7.10
N VAL A 112 -1.90 -5.97 5.83
CA VAL A 112 -1.47 -7.02 4.90
C VAL A 112 -0.13 -7.60 5.31
N SER A 113 0.83 -6.75 5.64
CA SER A 113 2.19 -7.21 5.94
C SER A 113 2.32 -7.85 7.31
N MET A 114 1.60 -7.34 8.31
CA MET A 114 1.55 -7.88 9.68
C MET A 114 0.57 -9.04 9.85
N ASP A 115 -0.16 -9.39 8.78
CA ASP A 115 -1.21 -10.41 8.80
C ASP A 115 -2.24 -10.17 9.91
N CYS A 116 -2.57 -8.90 10.16
CA CYS A 116 -3.43 -8.47 11.25
C CYS A 116 -4.62 -7.66 10.73
N ARG A 117 -5.53 -7.27 11.64
CA ARG A 117 -6.63 -6.37 11.29
C ARG A 117 -6.10 -4.93 11.13
N PRO A 118 -6.70 -4.12 10.23
CA PRO A 118 -6.49 -2.68 10.25
C PRO A 118 -6.99 -2.10 11.59
N LEU A 119 -6.37 -1.00 12.01
CA LEU A 119 -6.71 -0.28 13.25
C LEU A 119 -8.12 0.32 13.18
N ILE A 120 -8.48 0.89 12.03
CA ILE A 120 -9.82 1.46 11.81
C ILE A 120 -10.50 0.71 10.66
N ARG A 121 -11.70 0.19 10.93
CA ARG A 121 -12.50 -0.53 9.94
C ARG A 121 -13.40 0.41 9.15
N GLY A 122 -13.76 0.00 7.94
CA GLY A 122 -14.72 0.71 7.11
C GLY A 122 -14.07 1.71 6.15
N LEU A 123 -14.92 2.46 5.45
CA LEU A 123 -14.55 3.39 4.41
C LEU A 123 -14.59 4.85 4.90
N TYR A 124 -14.07 5.11 6.11
CA TYR A 124 -14.08 6.43 6.75
C TYR A 124 -13.32 7.52 5.98
N TRP A 125 -12.48 7.11 5.03
CA TRP A 125 -11.63 7.95 4.20
C TRP A 125 -12.17 8.11 2.76
N ALA A 126 -13.37 7.58 2.47
CA ALA A 126 -14.04 7.87 1.21
C ALA A 126 -14.34 9.37 1.09
N SER A 127 -14.16 9.87 -0.13
CA SER A 127 -14.62 11.19 -0.54
C SER A 127 -15.84 11.00 -1.44
N GLU A 128 -16.77 11.95 -1.40
CA GLU A 128 -17.85 12.02 -2.41
C GLU A 128 -17.28 12.30 -3.81
N ASP A 129 -16.10 12.92 -3.87
CA ASP A 129 -15.36 13.19 -5.10
C ASP A 129 -14.16 12.24 -5.23
N ASP A 130 -14.42 11.07 -5.83
CA ASP A 130 -13.41 10.09 -6.28
C ASP A 130 -13.11 10.25 -7.80
N THR A 131 -13.44 11.42 -8.39
CA THR A 131 -13.16 11.71 -9.81
C THR A 131 -11.68 12.02 -10.06
N LEU A 132 -10.94 12.39 -9.02
CA LEU A 132 -9.51 12.66 -9.07
C LEU A 132 -8.71 11.44 -8.58
N ALA A 133 -7.61 11.14 -9.29
CA ALA A 133 -6.69 10.08 -8.91
C ALA A 133 -6.01 10.41 -7.58
N ASP A 134 -6.04 9.46 -6.65
CA ASP A 134 -5.35 9.59 -5.37
C ASP A 134 -3.82 9.45 -5.55
N PRO A 135 -3.00 10.25 -4.86
CA PRO A 135 -1.54 10.14 -4.93
C PRO A 135 -0.98 8.77 -4.52
N TYR A 136 -1.66 8.03 -3.63
CA TYR A 136 -1.15 6.79 -3.05
C TYR A 136 -1.61 5.53 -3.78
N PHE A 137 -2.76 5.59 -4.45
CA PHE A 137 -3.38 4.40 -5.04
C PHE A 137 -4.19 4.70 -6.31
N GLY A 138 -4.04 5.90 -6.89
CA GLY A 138 -4.79 6.32 -8.08
C GLY A 138 -6.29 6.20 -7.84
N PHE A 139 -6.99 5.47 -8.72
CA PHE A 139 -8.43 5.23 -8.58
C PHE A 139 -8.78 3.95 -7.79
N ALA A 140 -7.80 3.33 -7.12
CA ALA A 140 -7.98 2.05 -6.44
C ALA A 140 -8.57 2.18 -5.01
N SER A 141 -9.35 3.24 -4.73
CA SER A 141 -9.94 3.48 -3.40
C SER A 141 -10.79 2.28 -2.95
N ARG A 142 -11.71 1.83 -3.82
CA ARG A 142 -12.55 0.65 -3.54
C ARG A 142 -11.71 -0.62 -3.37
N ILE A 143 -10.63 -0.77 -4.14
CA ILE A 143 -9.75 -1.93 -4.05
C ILE A 143 -9.02 -1.95 -2.70
N LEU A 144 -8.52 -0.82 -2.19
CA LEU A 144 -7.87 -0.78 -0.88
C LEU A 144 -8.83 -1.14 0.25
N TYR A 145 -10.07 -0.66 0.17
CA TYR A 145 -11.09 -1.09 1.11
C TYR A 145 -11.30 -2.62 1.07
N LEU A 146 -11.32 -3.23 -0.11
CA LEU A 146 -11.46 -4.68 -0.24
C LEU A 146 -10.22 -5.44 0.28
N ILE A 147 -9.02 -4.86 0.16
CA ILE A 147 -7.80 -5.39 0.80
C ILE A 147 -7.95 -5.40 2.33
N SER A 148 -8.43 -4.29 2.91
CA SER A 148 -8.75 -4.20 4.34
C SER A 148 -9.75 -5.29 4.77
N GLU A 149 -10.83 -5.46 4.00
CA GLU A 149 -11.84 -6.49 4.29
C GLU A 149 -11.27 -7.91 4.21
N THR A 150 -10.34 -8.17 3.28
CA THR A 150 -9.60 -9.44 3.22
C THR A 150 -8.72 -9.64 4.45
N SER A 151 -8.00 -8.62 4.93
CA SER A 151 -7.20 -8.73 6.16
C SER A 151 -8.06 -9.00 7.41
N ILE A 152 -9.25 -8.38 7.49
CA ILE A 152 -10.25 -8.67 8.54
C ILE A 152 -10.73 -10.12 8.41
N LEU A 153 -11.03 -10.58 7.20
CA LEU A 153 -11.43 -11.96 6.91
C LEU A 153 -10.35 -12.97 7.33
N ASN A 154 -9.08 -12.70 7.02
CA ASN A 154 -7.93 -13.53 7.42
C ASN A 154 -7.85 -13.68 8.96
N ALA A 155 -7.97 -12.57 9.69
CA ALA A 155 -7.98 -12.61 11.15
C ALA A 155 -9.18 -13.40 11.70
N ASP A 156 -10.37 -13.24 11.11
CA ASP A 156 -11.55 -14.01 11.51
C ASP A 156 -11.37 -15.52 11.25
N PHE A 157 -10.71 -15.90 10.15
CA PHE A 157 -10.35 -17.30 9.87
C PHE A 157 -9.37 -17.85 10.89
N ALA A 158 -8.33 -17.09 11.24
CA ALA A 158 -7.33 -17.48 12.23
C ALA A 158 -7.97 -17.72 13.62
N GLU A 159 -8.84 -16.79 14.05
CA GLU A 159 -9.60 -16.92 15.31
C GLU A 159 -10.55 -18.13 15.28
N ALA A 160 -11.25 -18.37 14.16
CA ALA A 160 -12.15 -19.52 14.01
C ALA A 160 -11.42 -20.87 13.95
N LYS A 161 -10.19 -20.91 13.43
CA LYS A 161 -9.35 -22.12 13.47
C LYS A 161 -8.93 -22.47 14.91
N LEU A 162 -8.73 -21.45 15.75
CA LEU A 162 -8.39 -21.62 17.16
C LEU A 162 -9.62 -21.93 18.05
N GLY A 163 -10.80 -21.42 17.67
CA GLY A 163 -12.07 -21.66 18.36
C GLY A 163 -13.03 -22.51 17.53
N SER A 164 -13.11 -23.82 17.81
CA SER A 164 -14.01 -24.77 17.15
C SER A 164 -15.49 -24.36 17.28
N GLN A 165 -16.04 -23.58 16.33
CA GLN A 165 -17.48 -23.56 15.98
C GLN A 165 -17.77 -23.00 14.57
N THR A 166 -18.86 -23.53 14.02
CA THR A 166 -19.48 -23.46 12.69
C THR A 166 -19.69 -22.03 12.15
N ARG A 167 -18.68 -21.43 11.50
CA ARG A 167 -18.81 -20.14 10.75
C ARG A 167 -18.60 -20.25 9.24
N GLY A 168 -18.42 -21.45 8.68
CA GLY A 168 -18.03 -21.67 7.28
C GLY A 168 -18.89 -20.95 6.23
N HIS A 169 -20.22 -20.93 6.41
CA HIS A 169 -21.14 -20.25 5.47
C HIS A 169 -20.99 -18.73 5.47
N SER A 170 -20.63 -18.12 6.61
CA SER A 170 -20.39 -16.67 6.71
C SER A 170 -19.10 -16.29 5.97
N PHE A 171 -18.06 -17.12 6.07
CA PHE A 171 -16.79 -16.89 5.39
C PHE A 171 -16.88 -17.06 3.89
N ALA A 172 -17.53 -18.12 3.41
CA ALA A 172 -17.74 -18.33 1.98
C ALA A 172 -18.54 -17.18 1.34
N LYS A 173 -19.58 -16.68 2.02
CA LYS A 173 -20.37 -15.54 1.52
C LYS A 173 -19.53 -14.25 1.46
N ARG A 174 -18.72 -13.98 2.48
CA ARG A 174 -17.84 -12.80 2.53
C ARG A 174 -16.74 -12.87 1.47
N SER A 175 -16.08 -14.02 1.32
CA SER A 175 -15.04 -14.20 0.31
C SER A 175 -15.58 -14.04 -1.10
N HIS A 176 -16.73 -14.65 -1.42
CA HIS A 176 -17.39 -14.49 -2.72
C HIS A 176 -17.79 -13.05 -2.98
N LYS A 177 -18.28 -12.32 -1.96
CA LYS A 177 -18.61 -10.90 -2.11
C LYS A 177 -17.37 -10.07 -2.46
N ILE A 178 -16.27 -10.24 -1.72
CA ILE A 178 -15.01 -9.54 -1.99
C ILE A 178 -14.50 -9.87 -3.39
N GLU A 179 -14.47 -11.15 -3.75
CA GLU A 179 -14.02 -11.61 -5.06
C GLU A 179 -14.86 -11.03 -6.20
N SER A 180 -16.20 -11.10 -6.08
CA SER A 180 -17.12 -10.57 -7.09
C SER A 180 -16.96 -9.06 -7.28
N GLU A 181 -16.77 -8.31 -6.20
CA GLU A 181 -16.50 -6.86 -6.27
C GLU A 181 -15.14 -6.56 -6.91
N LEU A 182 -14.09 -7.34 -6.60
CA LEU A 182 -12.78 -7.20 -7.24
C LEU A 182 -12.81 -7.58 -8.73
N GLN A 183 -13.62 -8.56 -9.13
CA GLN A 183 -13.73 -8.99 -10.53
C GLN A 183 -14.57 -8.02 -11.37
N SER A 184 -15.59 -7.40 -10.77
CA SER A 184 -16.48 -6.46 -11.46
C SER A 184 -16.00 -5.00 -11.40
N TRP A 185 -14.94 -4.71 -10.66
CA TRP A 185 -14.37 -3.37 -10.60
C TRP A 185 -13.83 -2.95 -11.97
N VAL A 186 -14.11 -1.70 -12.34
CA VAL A 186 -13.60 -1.05 -13.56
C VAL A 186 -12.97 0.27 -13.17
N CYS A 187 -11.85 0.62 -13.80
CA CYS A 187 -11.17 1.87 -13.50
C CYS A 187 -12.03 3.08 -13.92
N PRO A 188 -12.30 4.05 -13.03
CA PRO A 188 -12.99 5.30 -13.34
C PRO A 188 -12.33 6.16 -14.44
N ALA A 189 -11.05 5.93 -14.76
CA ALA A 189 -10.27 6.76 -15.69
C ALA A 189 -10.77 6.75 -17.16
N GLY A 190 -11.79 5.95 -17.50
CA GLY A 190 -12.52 5.98 -18.78
C GLY A 190 -11.75 5.55 -20.03
N HIS A 191 -10.41 5.59 -20.01
CA HIS A 191 -9.54 5.21 -21.11
C HIS A 191 -8.72 3.96 -20.77
N ASP A 192 -9.04 2.87 -21.46
CA ASP A 192 -8.28 1.63 -21.44
C ASP A 192 -6.83 1.90 -21.85
N GLY A 193 -5.88 1.44 -21.02
CA GLY A 193 -4.45 1.55 -21.28
C GLY A 193 -3.77 2.83 -20.76
N SER A 194 -4.50 3.77 -20.14
CA SER A 194 -3.84 4.88 -19.44
C SER A 194 -2.97 4.38 -18.28
N PRO A 195 -1.85 5.05 -17.91
CA PRO A 195 -1.00 4.61 -16.80
C PRO A 195 -1.75 4.43 -15.47
N LEU A 196 -2.76 5.25 -15.21
CA LEU A 196 -3.62 5.14 -14.03
C LEU A 196 -4.62 3.96 -14.11
N ALA A 197 -5.11 3.63 -15.31
CA ALA A 197 -5.90 2.42 -15.52
C ALA A 197 -5.05 1.16 -15.32
N LEU A 198 -3.84 1.13 -15.88
CA LEU A 198 -2.89 0.04 -15.68
C LEU A 198 -2.52 -0.15 -14.19
N LEU A 199 -2.31 0.96 -13.47
CA LEU A 199 -2.07 0.95 -12.03
C LEU A 199 -3.27 0.35 -11.27
N GLY A 200 -4.48 0.81 -11.56
CA GLY A 200 -5.70 0.30 -10.93
C GLY A 200 -5.89 -1.20 -11.16
N GLU A 201 -5.66 -1.67 -12.38
CA GLU A 201 -5.68 -3.10 -12.72
C GLU A 201 -4.59 -3.89 -11.98
N ALA A 202 -3.39 -3.33 -11.80
CA ALA A 202 -2.34 -3.97 -11.02
C ALA A 202 -2.74 -4.11 -9.54
N TYR A 203 -3.34 -3.06 -8.95
CA TYR A 203 -3.89 -3.12 -7.58
C TYR A 203 -5.01 -4.15 -7.45
N ARG A 204 -5.89 -4.25 -8.44
CA ARG A 204 -6.99 -5.22 -8.47
C ARG A 204 -6.45 -6.65 -8.43
N ASN A 205 -5.46 -6.96 -9.27
CA ASN A 205 -4.79 -8.27 -9.27
C ASN A 205 -4.04 -8.53 -7.96
N ALA A 206 -3.39 -7.52 -7.36
CA ALA A 206 -2.73 -7.65 -6.08
C ALA A 206 -3.70 -7.96 -4.92
N ALA A 207 -4.88 -7.33 -4.94
CA ALA A 207 -5.95 -7.60 -4.00
C ALA A 207 -6.53 -9.02 -4.16
N LEU A 208 -6.69 -9.50 -5.40
CA LEU A 208 -7.07 -10.88 -5.69
C LEU A 208 -6.02 -11.87 -5.18
N ILE A 209 -4.73 -11.58 -5.36
CA ILE A 209 -3.64 -12.37 -4.77
C ILE A 209 -3.80 -12.44 -3.25
N HIS A 210 -4.00 -11.31 -2.57
CA HIS A 210 -4.20 -11.28 -1.11
C HIS A 210 -5.37 -12.17 -0.67
N LEU A 211 -6.50 -12.10 -1.39
CA LEU A 211 -7.68 -12.91 -1.13
C LEU A 211 -7.41 -14.40 -1.37
N TYR A 212 -6.87 -14.78 -2.52
CA TYR A 212 -6.62 -16.18 -2.85
C TYR A 212 -5.57 -16.82 -1.93
N ARG A 213 -4.55 -16.07 -1.51
CA ARG A 213 -3.60 -16.51 -0.47
C ARG A 213 -4.33 -16.75 0.85
N THR A 214 -5.17 -15.82 1.27
CA THR A 214 -5.99 -15.95 2.49
C THR A 214 -6.84 -17.22 2.44
N LEU A 215 -7.58 -17.44 1.34
CA LEU A 215 -8.42 -18.64 1.18
C LEU A 215 -7.59 -19.93 1.15
N SER A 216 -6.45 -19.94 0.47
CA SER A 216 -5.58 -21.12 0.36
C SER A 216 -5.03 -21.59 1.70
N ARG A 217 -4.88 -20.69 2.69
CA ARG A 217 -4.40 -21.03 4.05
C ARG A 217 -5.42 -21.81 4.88
N TYR A 218 -6.71 -21.68 4.55
CA TYR A 218 -7.79 -22.21 5.39
C TYR A 218 -8.72 -23.17 4.65
N ILE A 219 -8.70 -23.20 3.32
CA ILE A 219 -9.62 -24.00 2.50
C ILE A 219 -8.84 -24.87 1.51
N GLU A 220 -8.53 -26.10 1.92
CA GLU A 220 -7.74 -27.05 1.12
C GLU A 220 -8.46 -27.55 -0.14
N SER A 221 -9.79 -27.63 -0.10
CA SER A 221 -10.63 -28.23 -1.15
C SER A 221 -10.56 -27.50 -2.50
N TYR A 222 -10.13 -26.24 -2.52
CA TYR A 222 -10.03 -25.42 -3.75
C TYR A 222 -8.58 -25.09 -4.13
N SER A 223 -7.61 -25.78 -3.53
CA SER A 223 -6.18 -25.44 -3.68
C SER A 223 -5.69 -25.40 -5.13
N SER A 224 -6.16 -26.28 -6.02
CA SER A 224 -5.77 -26.27 -7.44
C SER A 224 -6.33 -25.06 -8.21
N ILE A 225 -7.60 -24.73 -8.00
CA ILE A 225 -8.26 -23.58 -8.63
C ILE A 225 -7.65 -22.28 -8.13
N LEU A 226 -7.42 -22.17 -6.81
CA LEU A 226 -6.80 -20.99 -6.21
C LEU A 226 -5.36 -20.79 -6.72
N LYS A 227 -4.58 -21.87 -6.90
CA LYS A 227 -3.25 -21.80 -7.53
C LYS A 227 -3.30 -21.30 -8.97
N ALA A 228 -4.26 -21.76 -9.77
CA ALA A 228 -4.45 -21.27 -11.14
C ALA A 228 -4.82 -19.79 -11.17
N ASN A 229 -5.72 -19.36 -10.27
CA ASN A 229 -6.12 -17.95 -10.15
C ASN A 229 -4.97 -17.05 -9.68
N LEU A 230 -4.16 -17.51 -8.73
CA LEU A 230 -2.95 -16.82 -8.28
C LEU A 230 -1.98 -16.61 -9.45
N LYS A 231 -1.71 -17.67 -10.21
CA LYS A 231 -0.85 -17.61 -11.40
C LYS A 231 -1.37 -16.57 -12.41
N ALA A 232 -2.66 -16.60 -12.73
CA ALA A 232 -3.27 -15.64 -13.65
C ALA A 232 -3.12 -14.18 -13.18
N CYS A 233 -3.19 -13.93 -11.86
CA CYS A 233 -2.97 -12.60 -11.29
C CYS A 233 -1.50 -12.16 -11.41
N VAL A 234 -0.55 -13.06 -11.15
CA VAL A 234 0.90 -12.80 -11.31
C VAL A 234 1.22 -12.47 -12.77
N GLU A 235 0.77 -13.30 -13.71
CA GLU A 235 0.94 -13.07 -15.16
C GLU A 235 0.35 -11.73 -15.59
N SER A 236 -0.83 -11.38 -15.06
CA SER A 236 -1.49 -10.09 -15.33
C SER A 236 -0.67 -8.91 -14.82
N ILE A 237 -0.14 -8.97 -13.59
CA ILE A 237 0.72 -7.91 -13.05
C ILE A 237 2.01 -7.77 -13.87
N CYS A 238 2.66 -8.88 -14.24
CA CYS A 238 3.84 -8.88 -15.10
C CYS A 238 3.57 -8.30 -16.51
N LYS A 239 2.35 -8.50 -17.04
CA LYS A 239 1.94 -7.91 -18.33
C LYS A 239 1.65 -6.42 -18.19
N LEU A 240 1.00 -6.00 -17.11
CA LEU A 240 0.64 -4.60 -16.86
C LEU A 240 1.89 -3.75 -16.55
N SER A 241 2.81 -4.28 -15.75
CA SER A 241 4.03 -3.58 -15.35
C SER A 241 4.91 -3.20 -16.54
N ARG A 242 5.02 -4.08 -17.54
CA ARG A 242 5.76 -3.81 -18.80
C ARG A 242 5.14 -2.73 -19.68
N GLN A 243 3.84 -2.46 -19.51
CA GLN A 243 3.15 -1.39 -20.26
C GLN A 243 3.33 -0.02 -19.60
N VAL A 244 3.72 0.02 -18.33
CA VAL A 244 4.03 1.28 -17.64
C VAL A 244 5.44 1.73 -18.05
N SER A 245 5.49 2.83 -18.81
CA SER A 245 6.74 3.42 -19.27
C SER A 245 7.67 3.78 -18.12
N GLU A 246 8.97 3.54 -18.31
CA GLU A 246 10.03 3.94 -17.38
C GLU A 246 9.94 5.44 -17.06
N GLY A 247 10.06 5.81 -15.79
CA GLY A 247 10.03 7.20 -15.36
C GLY A 247 8.63 7.82 -15.31
N CYS A 248 7.57 7.06 -15.60
CA CYS A 248 6.19 7.48 -15.33
C CYS A 248 5.97 7.63 -13.82
N LEU A 249 5.15 8.60 -13.38
CA LEU A 249 4.90 8.83 -11.95
C LEU A 249 4.21 7.63 -11.28
N VAL A 250 3.32 6.94 -12.00
CA VAL A 250 2.56 5.79 -11.47
C VAL A 250 3.45 4.59 -11.14
N GLU A 251 4.67 4.56 -11.68
CA GLU A 251 5.65 3.51 -11.42
C GLU A 251 5.99 3.39 -9.93
N CYS A 252 6.05 4.52 -9.23
CA CYS A 252 6.27 4.59 -7.77
C CYS A 252 5.22 3.81 -6.99
N THR A 253 3.99 3.83 -7.49
CA THR A 253 2.82 3.26 -6.84
C THR A 253 2.66 1.76 -7.15
N LEU A 254 3.46 1.19 -8.05
CA LEU A 254 3.46 -0.24 -8.39
C LEU A 254 4.18 -1.14 -7.37
N LEU A 255 4.84 -0.57 -6.35
CA LEU A 255 5.60 -1.34 -5.37
C LEU A 255 4.75 -2.45 -4.72
N PHE A 256 3.55 -2.09 -4.23
CA PHE A 256 2.67 -3.06 -3.60
C PHE A 256 2.22 -4.18 -4.57
N PRO A 257 1.68 -3.88 -5.77
CA PRO A 257 1.36 -4.93 -6.74
C PRO A 257 2.53 -5.83 -7.12
N LEU A 258 3.70 -5.25 -7.40
CA LEU A 258 4.91 -6.02 -7.75
C LEU A 258 5.38 -6.90 -6.60
N PHE A 259 5.30 -6.41 -5.36
CA PHE A 259 5.66 -7.19 -4.19
C PHE A 259 4.70 -8.37 -3.97
N MET A 260 3.39 -8.14 -4.13
CA MET A 260 2.39 -9.21 -4.02
C MET A 260 2.57 -10.27 -5.12
N ALA A 261 2.81 -9.85 -6.36
CA ALA A 261 3.12 -10.76 -7.46
C ALA A 261 4.43 -11.52 -7.23
N GLY A 262 5.50 -10.83 -6.81
CA GLY A 262 6.81 -11.43 -6.56
C GLY A 262 6.75 -12.48 -5.46
N GLY A 263 5.95 -12.20 -4.42
CA GLY A 263 5.65 -13.14 -3.36
C GLY A 263 4.94 -14.42 -3.81
N GLU A 264 4.34 -14.47 -5.00
CA GLU A 264 3.65 -15.64 -5.54
C GLU A 264 4.24 -16.11 -6.89
N ALA A 265 5.29 -15.45 -7.38
CA ALA A 265 6.00 -15.84 -8.60
C ALA A 265 6.75 -17.15 -8.39
N HIS A 266 6.56 -18.08 -9.32
CA HIS A 266 7.19 -19.40 -9.31
C HIS A 266 8.03 -19.65 -10.56
N GLU A 267 7.70 -19.00 -11.67
CA GLU A 267 8.46 -19.15 -12.90
C GLU A 267 9.62 -18.16 -12.96
N THR A 268 10.77 -18.60 -13.46
CA THR A 268 11.95 -17.75 -13.62
C THR A 268 11.67 -16.52 -14.48
N SER A 269 10.81 -16.64 -15.50
CA SER A 269 10.35 -15.54 -16.34
C SER A 269 9.64 -14.45 -15.55
N GLU A 270 8.71 -14.82 -14.67
CA GLU A 270 7.97 -13.89 -13.79
C GLU A 270 8.92 -13.19 -12.82
N ILE A 271 9.81 -13.96 -12.20
CA ILE A 271 10.82 -13.44 -11.25
C ILE A 271 11.72 -12.40 -11.93
N VAL A 272 12.19 -12.68 -13.15
CA VAL A 272 13.02 -11.74 -13.92
C VAL A 272 12.26 -10.45 -14.21
N ILE A 273 11.02 -10.53 -14.70
CA ILE A 273 10.21 -9.34 -15.01
C ILE A 273 10.01 -8.46 -13.77
N ILE A 274 9.69 -9.09 -12.63
CA ILE A 274 9.44 -8.36 -11.38
C ILE A 274 10.73 -7.73 -10.86
N ARG A 275 11.85 -8.47 -10.87
CA ARG A 275 13.17 -7.96 -10.47
C ARG A 275 13.61 -6.79 -11.34
N GLU A 276 13.46 -6.90 -12.66
CA GLU A 276 13.80 -5.82 -13.60
C GLU A 276 12.99 -4.56 -13.30
N LYS A 277 11.67 -4.69 -13.11
CA LYS A 277 10.80 -3.55 -12.83
C LYS A 277 11.10 -2.88 -11.48
N LEU A 278 11.38 -3.66 -10.44
CA LEU A 278 11.82 -3.12 -9.14
C LEU A 278 13.21 -2.45 -9.27
N GLY A 279 14.11 -3.03 -10.08
CA GLY A 279 15.42 -2.44 -10.39
C GLY A 279 15.32 -1.10 -11.13
N GLU A 280 14.39 -0.97 -12.08
CA GLU A 280 14.07 0.29 -12.75
C GLU A 280 13.58 1.35 -11.76
N MET A 281 12.67 0.97 -10.85
CA MET A 281 12.20 1.85 -9.77
C MET A 281 13.37 2.32 -8.89
N ILE A 282 14.29 1.44 -8.50
CA ILE A 282 15.49 1.80 -7.72
C ILE A 282 16.38 2.75 -8.52
N LYS A 283 16.65 2.45 -9.79
CA LYS A 283 17.52 3.26 -10.65
C LYS A 283 16.97 4.67 -10.86
N TRP A 284 15.69 4.79 -11.18
CA TRP A 284 15.08 6.05 -11.59
C TRP A 284 14.53 6.85 -10.41
N ARG A 285 14.07 6.19 -9.35
CA ARG A 285 13.47 6.85 -8.18
C ARG A 285 14.36 6.83 -6.94
N LYS A 286 15.38 5.97 -6.88
CA LYS A 286 16.30 5.80 -5.73
C LYS A 286 15.54 5.70 -4.41
N PHE A 287 14.54 4.83 -4.44
CA PHE A 287 13.68 4.54 -3.31
C PHE A 287 14.29 3.36 -2.57
N ARG A 288 14.83 3.64 -1.38
CA ARG A 288 15.46 2.62 -0.53
C ARG A 288 14.45 1.56 -0.11
N ASN A 289 13.17 1.92 -0.17
CA ASN A 289 12.08 1.04 0.14
C ASN A 289 11.93 -0.11 -0.87
N VAL A 290 12.23 0.16 -2.15
CA VAL A 290 12.19 -0.83 -3.22
C VAL A 290 13.38 -1.77 -3.10
N GLU A 291 14.54 -1.28 -2.70
CA GLU A 291 15.74 -2.11 -2.45
C GLU A 291 15.44 -3.16 -1.37
N VAL A 292 14.92 -2.72 -0.23
CA VAL A 292 14.57 -3.63 0.87
C VAL A 292 13.46 -4.62 0.46
N CYS A 293 12.45 -4.17 -0.30
CA CYS A 293 11.44 -5.08 -0.83
C CYS A 293 12.04 -6.12 -1.79
N LEU A 294 12.98 -5.72 -2.65
CA LEU A 294 13.65 -6.61 -3.58
C LEU A 294 14.52 -7.64 -2.85
N ASP A 295 15.28 -7.22 -1.82
CA ASP A 295 16.08 -8.13 -0.99
C ASP A 295 15.20 -9.21 -0.33
N VAL A 296 14.03 -8.83 0.18
CA VAL A 296 13.05 -9.77 0.76
C VAL A 296 12.54 -10.75 -0.29
N LEU A 297 12.27 -10.29 -1.51
CA LEU A 297 11.82 -11.16 -2.60
C LEU A 297 12.92 -12.11 -3.05
N ASP A 298 14.16 -11.63 -3.17
CA ASP A 298 15.33 -12.45 -3.50
C ASP A 298 15.52 -13.58 -2.47
N GLU A 299 15.36 -13.29 -1.19
CA GLU A 299 15.38 -14.32 -0.14
C GLU A 299 14.23 -15.34 -0.31
N VAL A 300 13.02 -14.88 -0.62
CA VAL A 300 11.86 -15.76 -0.86
C VAL A 300 12.11 -16.68 -2.06
N TRP A 301 12.63 -16.14 -3.16
CA TRP A 301 12.92 -16.91 -4.37
C TRP A 301 14.07 -17.90 -4.16
N GLN A 302 15.13 -17.50 -3.46
CA GLN A 302 16.24 -18.40 -3.09
C GLN A 302 15.75 -19.57 -2.23
N ARG A 303 14.98 -19.29 -1.17
CA ARG A 303 14.42 -20.33 -0.30
C ARG A 303 13.52 -21.32 -1.05
N ARG A 304 12.81 -20.87 -2.10
CA ARG A 304 12.02 -21.76 -2.96
C ARG A 304 12.91 -22.66 -3.81
N MET A 305 13.95 -22.11 -4.43
CA MET A 305 14.91 -22.89 -5.21
C MET A 305 15.65 -23.93 -4.36
N ASP A 306 16.01 -23.56 -3.12
CA ASP A 306 16.67 -24.45 -2.17
C ASP A 306 15.72 -25.50 -1.58
N GLY A 307 14.45 -25.14 -1.37
CA GLY A 307 13.39 -26.04 -0.90
C GLY A 307 12.99 -27.11 -1.94
N SER A 308 13.15 -26.83 -3.24
CA SER A 308 13.03 -27.84 -4.30
C SER A 308 14.17 -28.87 -4.31
N ARG A 309 15.18 -28.74 -3.43
CA ARG A 309 16.27 -29.71 -3.24
C ARG A 309 16.17 -30.53 -1.95
N ARG A 310 15.13 -30.35 -1.13
CA ARG A 310 14.88 -31.19 0.05
C ARG A 310 13.54 -31.91 -0.10
N GLU A 311 13.51 -32.90 -0.98
CA GLU A 311 12.65 -34.07 -0.80
C GLU A 311 13.49 -35.14 -0.11
N ASP A 312 13.18 -35.41 1.16
CA ASP A 312 13.35 -36.70 1.84
C ASP A 312 12.04 -36.98 2.58
#